data_AF-A0A8G2C890-F1
#
_entry.id   AF-A0A8G2C890-F1
#
_cell.length_a   1.000
_cell.length_b   1.000
_cell.length_c   1.000
_cell.angle_alpha   90.00
_cell.angle_beta   90.00
_cell.angle_gamma   90.00
#
_symmetry.space_group_name_H-M   'P 1'
#
loop_
_entity.id
_entity.type
_entity.pdbx_description
1 polymer ?
#
loop_
_entity_poly.entity_id
_entity_poly.type
_entity_poly.pdbx_seq_one_letter_code
_entity_poly.pdbx_strand_id
1 'polypeptide(L)'
;MKKVLVLFVMACATCLLTTPSSAVSQQELENTLRQHATQHIDTMCRQMPDCGGKIETCKLPNGKWVRSYCDLKKDTIKVVVHEVENTGTYVGVIKYIKVTYEAIGRTKQEAMQQPFRVVEKNRVTKIRQYKNGHWE
;
A
#
# COMPACT_ATOMS: atom_id res chain seq x y z
N MET A 1 -11.14 -72.02 -33.94
CA MET A 1 -10.95 -72.47 -32.54
C MET A 1 -10.13 -71.40 -31.78
N LYS A 2 -10.29 -71.32 -30.45
CA LYS A 2 -9.33 -70.80 -29.41
C LYS A 2 -7.92 -70.43 -29.94
N LYS A 3 -7.21 -69.33 -29.62
CA LYS A 3 -6.96 -68.48 -28.41
C LYS A 3 -6.15 -67.24 -28.90
N VAL A 4 -5.92 -66.10 -28.22
CA VAL A 4 -6.47 -65.42 -27.01
C VAL A 4 -6.09 -63.90 -27.08
N LEU A 5 -6.54 -63.07 -26.12
CA LEU A 5 -6.28 -61.62 -26.02
C LEU A 5 -5.00 -61.30 -25.20
N VAL A 6 -4.11 -60.39 -25.63
CA VAL A 6 -3.00 -59.87 -24.79
C VAL A 6 -2.76 -58.35 -24.97
N LEU A 7 -3.22 -57.60 -23.96
CA LEU A 7 -2.76 -56.34 -23.37
C LEU A 7 -2.23 -55.14 -24.21
N PHE A 8 -2.93 -54.02 -23.96
CA PHE A 8 -2.46 -52.63 -23.97
C PHE A 8 -1.06 -52.41 -23.35
N VAL A 9 -0.30 -51.49 -23.95
CA VAL A 9 0.52 -50.52 -23.18
C VAL A 9 0.21 -49.11 -23.69
N MET A 10 -0.66 -48.41 -22.95
CA MET A 10 -0.82 -46.96 -23.08
C MET A 10 0.42 -46.26 -22.52
N ALA A 11 1.36 -45.91 -23.40
CA ALA A 11 2.42 -44.95 -23.08
C ALA A 11 1.82 -43.53 -23.13
N CYS A 12 0.99 -43.20 -22.15
CA CYS A 12 0.59 -41.82 -21.89
C CYS A 12 1.84 -40.98 -21.59
N ALA A 13 2.31 -40.24 -22.60
CA ALA A 13 3.25 -39.13 -22.42
C ALA A 13 2.53 -37.94 -21.74
N THR A 14 1.94 -38.18 -20.58
CA THR A 14 1.30 -37.16 -19.74
C THR A 14 2.38 -36.30 -19.11
N CYS A 15 2.69 -35.20 -19.80
CA CYS A 15 3.02 -33.89 -19.25
C CYS A 15 3.45 -33.86 -17.77
N LEU A 16 4.66 -34.32 -17.46
CA LEU A 16 5.41 -33.79 -16.33
C LEU A 16 6.05 -32.46 -16.73
N LEU A 17 5.20 -31.50 -17.12
CA LEU A 17 5.52 -30.09 -16.94
C LEU A 17 5.50 -29.83 -15.44
N THR A 18 6.61 -30.17 -14.78
CA THR A 18 6.93 -29.59 -13.48
C THR A 18 7.10 -28.10 -13.71
N THR A 19 6.01 -27.35 -13.61
CA THR A 19 6.09 -25.90 -13.44
C THR A 19 7.01 -25.68 -12.24
N PRO A 20 8.14 -24.96 -12.39
CA PRO A 20 8.83 -24.49 -11.21
C PRO A 20 7.82 -23.62 -10.47
N SER A 21 7.44 -24.04 -9.26
CA SER A 21 6.78 -23.17 -8.30
C SER A 21 7.83 -22.14 -7.91
N SER A 22 7.99 -21.12 -8.75
CA SER A 22 8.95 -20.03 -8.55
C SER A 22 8.68 -19.42 -7.19
N ALA A 23 9.53 -19.74 -6.21
CA ALA A 23 9.46 -19.14 -4.90
C ALA A 23 9.61 -17.62 -5.09
N VAL A 24 8.55 -16.87 -4.79
CA VAL A 24 8.51 -15.42 -5.01
C VAL A 24 9.66 -14.82 -4.21
N SER A 25 10.55 -14.11 -4.88
CA SER A 25 11.76 -13.62 -4.21
C SER A 25 11.43 -12.54 -3.17
N GLN A 26 12.22 -12.46 -2.10
CA GLN A 26 12.15 -11.37 -1.10
C GLN A 26 12.06 -9.99 -1.77
N GLN A 27 12.87 -9.77 -2.82
CA GLN A 27 12.92 -8.51 -3.57
C GLN A 27 11.63 -8.24 -4.38
N GLU A 28 11.02 -9.27 -4.95
CA GLU A 28 9.75 -9.18 -5.68
C GLU A 28 8.58 -8.90 -4.72
N LEU A 29 8.56 -9.54 -3.55
CA LEU A 29 7.62 -9.22 -2.47
C LEU A 29 7.77 -7.77 -1.99
N GLU A 30 9.00 -7.28 -1.79
CA GLU A 30 9.24 -5.88 -1.41
C GLU A 30 8.84 -4.88 -2.52
N ASN A 31 9.09 -5.21 -3.79
CA ASN A 31 8.69 -4.38 -4.93
C ASN A 31 7.15 -4.29 -5.04
N THR A 32 6.45 -5.42 -4.97
CA THR A 32 4.98 -5.45 -5.00
C THR A 32 4.38 -4.76 -3.77
N LEU A 33 4.99 -4.89 -2.59
CA LEU A 33 4.57 -4.19 -1.38
C LEU A 33 4.74 -2.67 -1.50
N ARG A 34 5.82 -2.22 -2.15
CA ARG A 34 6.07 -0.80 -2.45
C ARG A 34 5.07 -0.23 -3.46
N GLN A 35 4.68 -1.02 -4.46
CA GLN A 35 3.62 -0.66 -5.40
C GLN A 35 2.26 -0.55 -4.69
N HIS A 36 1.90 -1.53 -3.86
CA HIS A 36 0.71 -1.50 -3.02
C HIS A 36 0.68 -0.28 -2.08
N ALA A 37 1.80 0.01 -1.41
CA ALA A 37 1.95 1.19 -0.56
C ALA A 37 1.68 2.50 -1.33
N THR A 38 2.19 2.60 -2.56
CA THR A 38 2.02 3.77 -3.43
C THR A 38 0.55 3.93 -3.84
N GLN A 39 -0.08 2.86 -4.32
CA GLN A 39 -1.50 2.83 -4.70
C GLN A 39 -2.44 3.12 -3.52
N HIS A 40 -2.10 2.64 -2.32
CA HIS A 40 -2.82 2.96 -1.09
C HIS A 40 -2.73 4.45 -0.77
N ILE A 41 -1.53 5.05 -0.82
CA ILE A 41 -1.35 6.50 -0.62
C ILE A 41 -2.11 7.31 -1.68
N ASP A 42 -2.08 6.91 -2.96
CA ASP A 42 -2.86 7.56 -4.02
C ASP A 42 -4.37 7.50 -3.79
N THR A 43 -4.85 6.41 -3.20
CA THR A 43 -6.27 6.25 -2.85
C THR A 43 -6.63 7.13 -1.65
N MET A 44 -5.80 7.18 -0.62
CA MET A 44 -5.96 8.09 0.52
C MET A 44 -5.95 9.57 0.08
N CYS A 45 -5.01 9.96 -0.80
CA CYS A 45 -4.94 11.31 -1.36
C CYS A 45 -6.22 11.68 -2.14
N ARG A 46 -6.77 10.75 -2.93
CA ARG A 46 -8.04 10.97 -3.65
C ARG A 46 -9.25 11.07 -2.71
N GLN A 47 -9.29 10.29 -1.62
CA GLN A 47 -10.44 10.21 -0.72
C GLN A 47 -10.48 11.29 0.38
N MET A 48 -9.36 11.61 1.03
CA MET A 48 -9.34 12.57 2.15
C MET A 48 -9.56 14.02 1.67
N PRO A 49 -10.40 14.84 2.33
CA PRO A 49 -10.73 16.19 1.86
C PRO A 49 -9.56 17.18 1.90
N ASP A 50 -8.55 16.90 2.73
CA ASP A 50 -7.41 17.76 3.03
C ASP A 50 -6.09 17.26 2.40
N CYS A 51 -6.13 16.33 1.43
CA CYS A 51 -4.93 15.64 0.95
C CYS A 51 -4.78 15.68 -0.58
N GLY A 52 -3.61 15.29 -1.11
CA GLY A 52 -3.40 15.19 -2.56
C GLY A 52 -3.55 16.52 -3.30
N GLY A 53 -3.16 17.62 -2.65
CA GLY A 53 -3.30 18.99 -3.19
C GLY A 53 -4.64 19.67 -2.85
N LYS A 54 -5.60 18.98 -2.23
CA LYS A 54 -6.81 19.61 -1.69
C LYS A 54 -6.50 20.31 -0.37
N ILE A 55 -7.14 21.45 -0.14
CA ILE A 55 -7.02 22.27 1.07
C ILE A 55 -8.40 22.38 1.70
N GLU A 56 -8.53 21.94 2.94
CA GLU A 56 -9.72 22.19 3.74
C GLU A 56 -9.66 23.59 4.37
N THR A 57 -10.81 24.22 4.59
CA THR A 57 -10.89 25.54 5.25
C THR A 57 -12.10 25.59 6.16
N CYS A 58 -11.87 25.65 7.47
CA CYS A 58 -12.93 25.62 8.48
C CYS A 58 -12.75 26.72 9.53
N LYS A 59 -13.82 26.98 10.29
CA LYS A 59 -13.81 27.90 11.43
C LYS A 59 -13.70 27.07 12.71
N LEU A 60 -12.67 27.33 13.50
CA LEU A 60 -12.39 26.65 14.76
C LEU A 60 -13.37 27.12 15.86
N PRO A 61 -13.62 26.31 16.91
CA PRO A 61 -14.44 26.70 18.05
C PRO A 61 -13.97 27.97 18.78
N ASN A 62 -12.67 28.29 18.72
CA ASN A 62 -12.08 29.51 19.26
C ASN A 62 -12.29 30.77 18.36
N GLY A 63 -13.15 30.67 17.35
CA GLY A 63 -13.52 31.77 16.45
C GLY A 63 -12.56 32.01 15.28
N LYS A 64 -11.33 31.47 15.32
CA LYS A 64 -10.34 31.61 14.25
C LYS A 64 -10.71 30.77 13.02
N TRP A 65 -10.13 31.13 11.88
CA TRP A 65 -10.18 30.34 10.66
C TRP A 65 -8.86 29.62 10.46
N VAL A 66 -8.93 28.35 10.06
CA VAL A 66 -7.77 27.56 9.65
C VAL A 66 -7.97 27.08 8.22
N ARG A 67 -6.88 27.06 7.47
CA ARG A 67 -6.73 26.25 6.26
C ARG A 67 -5.77 25.14 6.59
N SER A 68 -6.11 23.92 6.22
CA SER A 68 -5.30 22.73 6.49
C SER A 68 -5.15 21.89 5.22
N TYR A 69 -3.97 21.30 5.06
CA TYR A 69 -3.79 20.15 4.19
C TYR A 69 -2.72 19.23 4.75
N CYS A 70 -2.73 17.97 4.34
CA CYS A 70 -1.67 17.02 4.61
C CYS A 70 -1.05 16.47 3.32
N ASP A 71 0.23 16.13 3.45
CA ASP A 71 1.05 15.53 2.40
C ASP A 71 1.56 14.17 2.87
N LEU A 72 1.30 13.14 2.06
CA LEU A 72 1.74 11.77 2.29
C LEU A 72 2.98 11.52 1.42
N LYS A 73 4.16 11.66 2.04
CA LYS A 73 5.47 11.69 1.36
C LYS A 73 5.84 10.33 0.74
N LYS A 74 5.45 10.11 -0.53
CA LYS A 74 5.71 8.85 -1.27
C LYS A 74 7.20 8.51 -1.41
N ASP A 75 8.04 9.53 -1.55
CA ASP A 75 9.50 9.43 -1.55
C ASP A 75 10.07 8.83 -0.26
N THR A 76 9.32 8.91 0.85
CA THR A 76 9.72 8.36 2.15
C THR A 76 9.24 6.92 2.40
N ILE A 77 8.58 6.27 1.43
CA ILE A 77 8.10 4.89 1.56
C ILE A 77 9.28 3.94 1.80
N LYS A 78 9.27 3.31 2.97
CA LYS A 78 10.12 2.16 3.32
C LYS A 78 9.21 0.95 3.50
N VAL A 79 9.65 -0.19 2.97
CA VAL A 79 8.97 -1.48 3.07
C VAL A 79 9.93 -2.50 3.67
N VAL A 80 9.39 -3.49 4.37
CA VAL A 80 10.10 -4.68 4.86
C VAL A 80 9.13 -5.84 4.75
N VAL A 81 9.59 -7.01 4.29
CA VAL A 81 8.79 -8.23 4.24
C VAL A 81 9.37 -9.25 5.23
N HIS A 82 8.48 -9.89 5.98
CA HIS A 82 8.79 -11.00 6.89
C HIS A 82 7.97 -12.22 6.47
N GLU A 83 8.61 -13.38 6.35
CA GLU A 83 7.89 -14.66 6.28
C GLU A 83 7.33 -15.02 7.67
N VAL A 84 6.12 -15.58 7.70
CA VAL A 84 5.51 -16.13 8.91
C VAL A 84 5.91 -17.61 8.99
N GLU A 85 6.71 -17.94 10.02
CA GLU A 85 7.34 -19.24 10.21
C GLU A 85 6.41 -20.42 9.89
N ASN A 86 6.87 -21.32 9.02
CA ASN A 86 6.20 -22.58 8.65
C ASN A 86 4.81 -22.44 8.00
N THR A 87 4.42 -21.25 7.51
CA THR A 87 3.12 -21.03 6.86
C THR A 87 3.19 -20.70 5.36
N GLY A 88 4.36 -20.37 4.82
CA GLY A 88 4.52 -19.83 3.46
C GLY A 88 3.78 -18.51 3.21
N THR A 89 3.35 -17.83 4.28
CA THR A 89 2.62 -16.56 4.25
C THR A 89 3.57 -15.42 4.60
N TYR A 90 3.41 -14.25 3.98
CA TYR A 90 4.26 -13.09 4.23
C TYR A 90 3.49 -11.95 4.89
N VAL A 91 4.19 -11.17 5.72
CA VAL A 91 3.70 -9.95 6.37
C VAL A 91 4.60 -8.78 5.95
N GLY A 92 3.97 -7.76 5.37
CA GLY A 92 4.61 -6.55 4.88
C GLY A 92 4.44 -5.40 5.85
N VAL A 93 5.53 -4.71 6.18
CA VAL A 93 5.51 -3.49 7.00
C VAL A 93 5.85 -2.29 6.13
N ILE A 94 4.86 -1.41 5.91
CA ILE A 94 4.99 -0.16 5.16
C ILE A 94 5.18 0.99 6.16
N LYS A 95 6.16 1.86 5.92
CA LYS A 95 6.42 3.06 6.73
C LYS A 95 6.63 4.27 5.83
N TYR A 96 5.97 5.39 6.12
CA TYR A 96 6.11 6.66 5.37
C TYR A 96 5.84 7.87 6.29
N ILE A 97 6.13 9.07 5.82
CA ILE A 97 5.90 10.32 6.56
C ILE A 97 4.59 10.98 6.09
N LYS A 98 3.73 11.33 7.05
CA LYS A 98 2.64 12.32 6.88
C LYS A 98 3.15 13.66 7.42
N VAL A 99 2.94 14.75 6.68
CA VAL A 99 3.16 16.12 7.16
C VAL A 99 1.83 16.86 7.09
N THR A 100 1.43 17.52 8.17
CA THR A 100 0.24 18.37 8.22
C THR A 100 0.67 19.84 8.24
N TYR A 101 0.05 20.63 7.38
CA TYR A 101 0.33 22.05 7.17
C TYR A 101 -0.91 22.87 7.49
N GLU A 102 -0.72 24.00 8.19
CA GLU A 102 -1.80 24.93 8.51
C GLU A 102 -1.44 26.39 8.23
N ALA A 103 -2.46 27.18 7.88
CA ALA A 103 -2.44 28.64 7.88
C ALA A 103 -3.65 29.14 8.69
N ILE A 104 -3.42 30.02 9.67
CA ILE A 104 -4.45 30.44 10.66
C ILE A 104 -4.62 31.95 10.63
N GLY A 105 -5.87 32.43 10.58
CA GLY A 105 -6.24 33.84 10.71
C GLY A 105 -7.42 34.06 11.65
N ARG A 106 -7.66 35.31 12.07
CA ARG A 106 -8.87 35.72 12.81
C ARG A 106 -10.09 35.76 11.88
N THR A 107 -9.88 36.09 10.61
CA THR A 107 -10.90 36.04 9.54
C THR A 107 -10.57 34.99 8.47
N LYS A 108 -11.55 34.63 7.64
CA LYS A 108 -11.33 33.69 6.51
C LYS A 108 -10.32 34.26 5.51
N GLN A 109 -10.47 35.53 5.13
CA GLN A 109 -9.57 36.26 4.23
C GLN A 109 -8.13 36.30 4.78
N GLU A 110 -7.96 36.56 6.07
CA GLU A 110 -6.64 36.52 6.71
C GLU A 110 -6.00 35.13 6.60
N ALA A 111 -6.74 34.06 6.91
CA ALA A 111 -6.25 32.69 6.74
C ALA A 111 -5.86 32.39 5.28
N MET A 112 -6.60 32.93 4.29
CA MET A 112 -6.25 32.80 2.86
C MET A 112 -4.93 33.46 2.47
N GLN A 113 -4.52 34.51 3.17
CA GLN A 113 -3.28 35.27 2.90
C GLN A 113 -2.08 34.77 3.70
N GLN A 114 -2.29 34.10 4.83
CA GLN A 114 -1.21 33.56 5.65
C GLN A 114 -0.48 32.39 4.95
N PRO A 115 0.86 32.32 5.07
CA PRO A 115 1.63 31.19 4.57
C PRO A 115 1.33 29.93 5.39
N PHE A 116 1.37 28.77 4.72
CA PHE A 116 1.31 27.48 5.39
C PHE A 116 2.60 27.19 6.15
N ARG A 117 2.44 26.67 7.37
CA ARG A 117 3.54 26.16 8.20
C ARG A 117 3.29 24.70 8.57
N VAL A 118 4.36 23.93 8.75
CA VAL A 118 4.27 22.58 9.31
C VAL A 118 3.79 22.68 10.76
N VAL A 119 2.69 22.01 11.09
CA VAL A 119 2.20 21.85 12.47
C VAL A 119 2.43 20.46 13.02
N GLU A 120 2.53 19.45 12.14
CA GLU A 120 2.66 18.05 12.53
C GLU A 120 3.51 17.29 11.50
N LYS A 121 4.35 16.36 11.97
CA LYS A 121 5.15 15.47 11.12
C LYS A 121 5.23 14.08 11.75
N ASN A 122 4.41 13.16 11.24
CA ASN A 122 4.22 11.82 11.81
C ASN A 122 4.82 10.74 10.91
N ARG A 123 5.38 9.70 11.53
CA ARG A 123 5.74 8.44 10.86
C ARG A 123 4.54 7.50 10.89
N VAL A 124 3.88 7.32 9.76
CA VAL A 124 2.83 6.31 9.61
C VAL A 124 3.47 4.94 9.45
N THR A 125 2.95 3.94 10.15
CA THR A 125 3.25 2.52 9.92
C THR A 125 1.96 1.79 9.58
N LYS A 126 2.00 0.93 8.57
CA LYS A 126 0.91 0.01 8.19
C LYS A 126 1.47 -1.39 8.09
N ILE A 127 0.68 -2.38 8.50
CA ILE A 127 0.97 -3.79 8.33
C ILE A 127 0.00 -4.33 7.26
N ARG A 128 0.50 -5.22 6.41
CA ARG A 128 -0.20 -5.87 5.31
C ARG A 128 0.09 -7.35 5.32
N GLN A 129 -0.86 -8.16 4.89
CA GLN A 129 -0.66 -9.60 4.74
C GLN A 129 -0.60 -9.95 3.26
N TYR A 130 0.31 -10.84 2.86
CA TYR A 130 0.32 -11.41 1.53
C TYR A 130 -0.55 -12.66 1.52
N LYS A 131 -1.64 -12.64 0.75
CA LYS A 131 -2.54 -13.78 0.55
C LYS A 131 -2.87 -13.90 -0.92
N ASN A 132 -3.07 -15.12 -1.41
CA ASN A 132 -3.60 -15.36 -2.76
C ASN A 132 -2.90 -14.54 -3.85
N GLY A 133 -1.57 -14.41 -3.78
CA GLY A 133 -0.74 -13.66 -4.73
C GLY A 133 -0.74 -12.13 -4.59
N HIS A 134 -1.39 -11.53 -3.59
CA HIS A 134 -1.50 -10.06 -3.45
C HIS A 134 -1.47 -9.58 -1.99
N TRP A 135 -1.34 -8.26 -1.81
CA TRP A 135 -1.26 -7.60 -0.50
C TRP A 135 -2.64 -7.08 -0.05
N GLU A 136 -3.03 -7.44 1.17
CA GLU A 136 -4.25 -7.00 1.89
C GLU A 136 -3.89 -6.07 3.07
#